data_AF-A0A421CWI7-F1
#
_entry.id   AF-A0A421CWI7-F1
#
_cell.length_a   1.000
_cell.length_b   1.000
_cell.length_c   1.000
_cell.angle_alpha   90.00
_cell.angle_beta   90.00
_cell.angle_gamma   90.00
#
_symmetry.space_group_name_H-M   'P 1'
#
loop_
_entity.id
_entity.type
_entity.pdbx_description
1 polymer ?
#
loop_
_entity_poly.entity_id
_entity_poly.type
_entity_poly.pdbx_seq_one_letter_code
_entity_poly.pdbx_strand_id
1 'polypeptide(L)'
;MSQSTTRASSAPRASASGPTRVYLLAYNAISFCLWAACVIRGAALVFSLAPNGHLPAIFHHIYSPLLTTTQTLAGLEILHSLLGIVRAPVVTTTMQVASRLLLVWGVMYLFHDRGDGRGGIVGGDFHETLPYGPGAKVGDYAFLGCLAAWGVTECIRYGFFALQVWGSGVPSWWTWLRYNTFYVLYPIGISSECIMVWKALKPAAEWNPLYWWFLVVVLVIYVPGSYILYTHMIAQRRKVIKKKGRAE
;
A
#
# COMPACT_ATOMS: atom_id res chain seq x y z
N MET A 1 49.93 -4.23 -24.99
CA MET A 1 49.51 -4.36 -23.57
C MET A 1 48.00 -4.55 -23.54
N SER A 2 47.56 -5.81 -23.44
CA SER A 2 46.14 -6.18 -23.37
C SER A 2 45.68 -6.13 -21.91
N GLN A 3 44.81 -5.20 -21.55
CA GLN A 3 44.20 -5.17 -20.21
C GLN A 3 43.00 -6.13 -20.19
N SER A 4 43.22 -7.27 -19.55
CA SER A 4 42.17 -8.21 -19.13
C SER A 4 41.26 -7.53 -18.10
N THR A 5 40.07 -7.09 -18.51
CA THR A 5 38.98 -6.74 -17.58
C THR A 5 38.37 -8.02 -17.04
N THR A 6 38.79 -8.41 -15.83
CA THR A 6 38.20 -9.48 -15.04
C THR A 6 36.73 -9.13 -14.73
N ARG A 7 35.78 -9.76 -15.44
CA ARG A 7 34.36 -9.73 -15.05
C ARG A 7 34.22 -10.45 -13.71
N ALA A 8 33.92 -9.71 -12.65
CA ALA A 8 33.54 -10.30 -11.36
C ALA A 8 32.30 -11.19 -11.55
N SER A 9 32.50 -12.51 -11.46
CA SER A 9 31.45 -13.50 -11.42
C SER A 9 30.60 -13.29 -10.16
N SER A 10 29.35 -12.83 -10.33
CA SER A 10 28.39 -12.79 -9.23
C SER A 10 27.92 -14.22 -8.92
N ALA A 11 28.59 -14.88 -7.99
CA ALA A 11 28.16 -16.19 -7.50
C ALA A 11 26.68 -16.14 -7.04
N PRO A 12 25.85 -17.15 -7.36
CA PRO A 12 24.49 -17.21 -6.85
C PRO A 12 24.52 -17.36 -5.32
N ARG A 13 24.06 -16.37 -4.57
CA ARG A 13 23.91 -16.49 -3.10
C ARG A 13 22.95 -17.63 -2.75
N ALA A 14 23.25 -18.34 -1.66
CA ALA A 14 22.51 -19.49 -1.15
C ALA A 14 21.00 -19.20 -0.98
N SER A 15 20.18 -20.26 -1.13
CA SER A 15 18.76 -20.25 -0.79
C SER A 15 18.56 -19.97 0.71
N ALA A 16 17.44 -19.35 1.07
CA ALA A 16 17.11 -19.07 2.47
C ALA A 16 17.12 -20.36 3.31
N SER A 17 17.61 -20.28 4.55
CA SER A 17 17.62 -21.41 5.48
C SER A 17 16.18 -21.86 5.80
N GLY A 18 16.01 -23.12 6.22
CA GLY A 18 14.70 -23.68 6.58
C GLY A 18 13.88 -22.80 7.52
N PRO A 19 14.44 -22.32 8.66
CA PRO A 19 13.73 -21.42 9.58
C PRO A 19 13.34 -20.08 8.95
N THR A 20 14.24 -19.46 8.16
CA THR A 20 13.93 -18.21 7.45
C THR A 20 12.79 -18.40 6.46
N ARG A 21 12.72 -19.54 5.78
CA ARG A 21 11.64 -19.88 4.86
C ARG A 21 10.29 -19.98 5.56
N VAL A 22 10.23 -20.68 6.71
CA VAL A 22 9.01 -20.80 7.53
C VAL A 22 8.56 -19.43 8.03
N TYR A 23 9.49 -18.62 8.55
CA TYR A 23 9.20 -17.27 9.00
C TYR A 23 8.63 -16.39 7.89
N LEU A 24 9.29 -16.36 6.72
CA LEU A 24 8.82 -15.55 5.59
C LEU A 24 7.46 -16.03 5.08
N LEU A 25 7.22 -17.35 5.06
CA LEU A 25 5.91 -17.88 4.70
C LEU A 25 4.82 -17.40 5.68
N ALA A 26 5.06 -17.51 6.99
CA ALA A 26 4.13 -17.06 8.01
C ALA A 26 3.87 -15.56 7.91
N TYR A 27 4.93 -14.75 7.77
CA TYR A 27 4.82 -13.31 7.58
C TYR A 27 3.94 -12.95 6.38
N ASN A 28 4.25 -13.51 5.20
CA ASN A 28 3.49 -13.23 3.98
C ASN A 28 2.03 -13.72 4.10
N ALA A 29 1.78 -14.88 4.72
CA ALA A 29 0.43 -15.39 4.92
C ALA A 29 -0.39 -14.50 5.87
N ILE A 30 0.20 -14.08 6.99
CA ILE A 30 -0.44 -13.17 7.95
C ILE A 30 -0.75 -11.82 7.27
N SER A 31 0.23 -11.22 6.59
CA SER A 31 0.03 -9.97 5.87
C SER A 31 -1.03 -10.10 4.78
N PHE A 32 -1.07 -11.23 4.05
CA PHE A 32 -2.13 -11.52 3.09
C PHE A 32 -3.51 -11.53 3.75
N CYS A 33 -3.67 -12.27 4.86
CA CYS A 33 -4.94 -12.37 5.58
C CYS A 33 -5.40 -11.02 6.14
N LEU A 34 -4.47 -10.23 6.67
CA LEU A 34 -4.77 -8.89 7.21
C LEU A 34 -5.26 -7.95 6.11
N TRP A 35 -4.57 -7.87 4.97
CA TRP A 35 -5.04 -7.06 3.84
C TRP A 35 -6.34 -7.59 3.23
N ALA A 36 -6.53 -8.92 3.18
CA ALA A 36 -7.79 -9.51 2.74
C ALA A 36 -8.94 -9.12 3.68
N ALA A 37 -8.71 -9.13 4.99
CA ALA A 37 -9.68 -8.66 5.98
C ALA A 37 -10.02 -7.17 5.79
N CYS A 38 -9.03 -6.31 5.54
CA CYS A 38 -9.24 -4.90 5.20
C CYS A 38 -10.17 -4.74 3.99
N VAL A 39 -9.90 -5.46 2.90
CA VAL A 39 -10.67 -5.35 1.63
C VAL A 39 -12.08 -5.91 1.80
N ILE A 40 -12.20 -7.14 2.33
CA ILE A 40 -13.50 -7.82 2.45
C ILE A 40 -14.41 -7.04 3.40
N ARG A 41 -13.90 -6.64 4.57
CA ARG A 41 -14.67 -5.86 5.54
C ARG A 41 -15.01 -4.48 4.98
N GLY A 42 -14.07 -3.81 4.31
CA GLY A 42 -14.32 -2.52 3.65
C GLY A 42 -15.42 -2.61 2.60
N ALA A 43 -15.36 -3.60 1.71
CA ALA A 43 -16.38 -3.84 0.70
C ALA A 43 -17.75 -4.14 1.33
N ALA A 44 -17.81 -5.02 2.33
CA ALA A 44 -19.05 -5.33 3.03
C ALA A 44 -19.69 -4.08 3.67
N LEU A 45 -18.88 -3.21 4.28
CA LEU A 45 -19.35 -1.96 4.87
C LEU A 45 -19.80 -0.94 3.83
N VAL A 46 -19.17 -0.88 2.65
CA VAL A 46 -19.66 -0.05 1.54
C VAL A 46 -21.07 -0.49 1.15
N PHE A 47 -21.30 -1.80 0.98
CA PHE A 47 -22.63 -2.30 0.62
C PHE A 47 -23.70 -2.01 1.68
N SER A 48 -23.34 -2.02 2.97
CA SER A 48 -24.32 -1.77 4.04
C SER A 48 -24.53 -0.29 4.36
N LEU A 49 -23.50 0.56 4.24
CA LEU A 49 -23.53 1.96 4.71
C LEU A 49 -23.71 2.97 3.58
N ALA A 50 -23.29 2.66 2.34
CA ALA A 50 -23.43 3.59 1.22
C ALA A 50 -24.89 3.95 0.90
N PRO A 51 -25.86 3.00 0.87
CA PRO A 51 -27.25 3.32 0.56
C PRO A 51 -27.90 4.31 1.55
N ASN A 52 -27.38 4.34 2.78
CA ASN A 52 -27.92 5.15 3.88
C ASN A 52 -27.14 6.45 4.10
N GLY A 53 -26.15 6.76 3.26
CA GLY A 53 -25.33 7.98 3.39
C GLY A 53 -24.29 7.93 4.53
N HIS A 54 -23.96 6.75 5.05
CA HIS A 54 -23.09 6.54 6.22
C HIS A 54 -21.65 6.12 5.85
N LEU A 55 -21.19 6.47 4.65
CA LEU A 55 -19.82 6.16 4.18
C LEU A 55 -18.68 6.61 5.12
N PRO A 56 -18.74 7.78 5.79
CA PRO A 56 -17.65 8.20 6.69
C PRO A 56 -17.37 7.22 7.84
N ALA A 57 -18.39 6.51 8.33
CA ALA A 57 -18.24 5.54 9.42
C ALA A 57 -17.33 4.35 9.06
N ILE A 58 -17.17 4.04 7.77
CA ILE A 58 -16.29 2.95 7.28
C ILE A 58 -14.85 3.18 7.75
N PHE A 59 -14.40 4.44 7.76
CA PHE A 59 -13.07 4.78 8.24
C PHE A 59 -12.85 4.25 9.65
N HIS A 60 -13.74 4.54 10.60
CA HIS A 60 -13.60 4.13 12.00
C HIS A 60 -13.60 2.61 12.18
N HIS A 61 -14.40 1.89 11.39
CA HIS A 61 -14.47 0.42 11.47
C HIS A 61 -13.23 -0.29 10.91
N ILE A 62 -12.50 0.34 10.00
CA ILE A 62 -11.35 -0.26 9.32
C ILE A 62 -10.01 0.29 9.83
N TYR A 63 -9.95 1.59 10.09
CA TYR A 63 -8.72 2.32 10.36
C TYR A 63 -7.98 1.74 11.56
N SER A 64 -8.63 1.66 12.73
CA SER A 64 -8.01 1.16 13.96
C SER A 64 -8.85 0.02 14.56
N PRO A 65 -8.23 -1.09 14.99
CA PRO A 65 -6.79 -1.40 14.93
C PRO A 65 -6.36 -2.05 13.60
N LEU A 66 -7.29 -2.38 12.71
CA LEU A 66 -7.04 -3.29 11.60
C LEU A 66 -6.05 -2.72 10.57
N LEU A 67 -6.36 -1.58 9.94
CA LEU A 67 -5.49 -0.98 8.93
C LEU A 67 -4.16 -0.47 9.53
N THR A 68 -4.20 0.16 10.71
CA THR A 68 -3.00 0.66 11.40
C THR A 68 -2.03 -0.47 11.71
N THR A 69 -2.50 -1.59 12.26
CA THR A 69 -1.64 -2.76 12.52
C THR A 69 -1.09 -3.34 11.23
N THR A 70 -1.96 -3.54 10.24
CA THR A 70 -1.59 -4.11 8.93
C THR A 70 -0.48 -3.30 8.25
N GLN A 71 -0.63 -1.97 8.19
CA GLN A 71 0.34 -1.10 7.56
C GLN A 71 1.63 -0.96 8.39
N THR A 72 1.54 -1.00 9.72
CA THR A 72 2.73 -0.93 10.61
C THR A 72 3.62 -2.17 10.47
N LEU A 73 3.02 -3.35 10.27
CA LEU A 73 3.76 -4.59 10.01
C LEU A 73 4.58 -4.56 8.71
N ALA A 74 4.27 -3.67 7.77
CA ALA A 74 5.11 -3.46 6.57
C ALA A 74 6.49 -2.88 6.92
N GLY A 75 6.67 -2.28 8.11
CA GLY A 75 7.98 -1.87 8.61
C GLY A 75 8.98 -3.04 8.70
N LEU A 76 8.50 -4.26 8.92
CA LEU A 76 9.33 -5.47 8.90
C LEU A 76 9.98 -5.71 7.53
N GLU A 77 9.39 -5.25 6.42
CA GLU A 77 9.97 -5.41 5.08
C GLU A 77 11.25 -4.58 4.90
N ILE A 78 11.28 -3.41 5.54
CA ILE A 78 12.48 -2.57 5.60
C ILE A 78 13.58 -3.35 6.32
N LEU A 79 13.24 -3.96 7.48
CA LEU A 79 14.19 -4.77 8.25
C LEU A 79 14.64 -6.02 7.47
N HIS A 80 13.74 -6.72 6.77
CA HIS A 80 14.12 -7.87 5.95
C HIS A 80 15.08 -7.49 4.83
N SER A 81 14.87 -6.32 4.21
CA SER A 81 15.74 -5.80 3.15
C SER A 81 17.09 -5.36 3.71
N LEU A 82 17.10 -4.62 4.82
CA LEU A 82 18.30 -4.13 5.51
C LEU A 82 19.20 -5.27 5.98
N LEU A 83 18.62 -6.31 6.57
CA LEU A 83 19.32 -7.48 7.09
C LEU A 83 19.67 -8.50 5.99
N GLY A 84 19.27 -8.25 4.73
CA GLY A 84 19.53 -9.14 3.60
C GLY A 84 18.77 -10.47 3.66
N ILE A 85 17.71 -10.56 4.48
CA ILE A 85 16.83 -11.73 4.57
C ILE A 85 16.11 -11.96 3.23
N VAL A 86 15.75 -10.86 2.54
CA VAL A 86 15.12 -10.87 1.22
C VAL A 86 15.94 -10.07 0.21
N ARG A 87 15.85 -10.45 -1.07
CA ARG A 87 16.53 -9.76 -2.18
C ARG A 87 15.69 -8.57 -2.68
N ALA A 88 15.63 -7.51 -1.88
CA ALA A 88 14.95 -6.27 -2.24
C ALA A 88 15.89 -5.06 -2.03
N PRO A 89 15.91 -4.07 -2.93
CA PRO A 89 16.72 -2.87 -2.72
C PRO A 89 16.16 -2.04 -1.57
N VAL A 90 16.97 -1.83 -0.52
CA VAL A 90 16.59 -1.17 0.74
C VAL A 90 15.89 0.16 0.49
N VAL A 91 16.51 1.07 -0.28
CA VAL A 91 15.97 2.42 -0.50
C VAL A 91 14.57 2.37 -1.10
N THR A 92 14.36 1.53 -2.11
CA THR A 92 13.04 1.40 -2.74
C THR A 92 12.01 0.78 -1.80
N THR A 93 12.39 -0.22 -0.99
CA THR A 93 11.48 -0.80 0.02
C THR A 93 11.12 0.24 1.08
N THR A 94 12.10 1.00 1.57
CA THR A 94 11.89 2.07 2.55
C THR A 94 10.96 3.13 2.02
N MET A 95 11.17 3.63 0.80
CA MET A 95 10.30 4.66 0.20
C MET A 95 8.85 4.16 0.06
N GLN A 96 8.65 2.92 -0.38
CA GLN A 96 7.32 2.33 -0.53
C GLN A 96 6.58 2.21 0.80
N VAL A 97 7.26 1.70 1.83
CA VAL A 97 6.67 1.52 3.16
C VAL A 97 6.47 2.86 3.87
N ALA A 98 7.46 3.75 3.82
CA ALA A 98 7.40 5.07 4.46
C ALA A 98 6.30 5.96 3.87
N SER A 99 6.06 5.92 2.54
CA SER A 99 4.98 6.67 1.91
C SER A 99 3.61 6.30 2.48
N ARG A 100 3.33 5.00 2.62
CA ARG A 100 2.04 4.56 3.19
C ARG A 100 1.95 4.75 4.69
N LEU A 101 3.06 4.61 5.43
CA LEU A 101 3.10 4.95 6.85
C LEU A 101 2.85 6.44 7.07
N LEU A 102 3.39 7.32 6.22
CA LEU A 102 3.08 8.75 6.25
C LEU A 102 1.58 8.99 6.06
N LEU A 103 0.93 8.31 5.12
CA LEU A 103 -0.52 8.44 4.94
C LEU A 103 -1.31 7.95 6.16
N VAL A 104 -1.00 6.76 6.68
CA VAL A 104 -1.74 6.19 7.82
C VAL A 104 -1.51 6.98 9.10
N TRP A 105 -0.25 7.26 9.45
CA TRP A 105 0.10 7.86 10.74
C TRP A 105 0.34 9.37 10.70
N GLY A 106 0.82 9.91 9.58
CA GLY A 106 1.06 11.35 9.43
C GLY A 106 -0.15 12.11 8.89
N VAL A 107 -1.05 11.45 8.16
CA VAL A 107 -2.22 12.12 7.57
C VAL A 107 -3.51 11.67 8.24
N MET A 108 -3.86 10.39 8.12
CA MET A 108 -5.12 9.87 8.64
C MET A 108 -5.18 10.01 10.16
N TYR A 109 -4.18 9.54 10.91
CA TYR A 109 -4.15 9.69 12.38
C TYR A 109 -4.25 11.15 12.87
N LEU A 110 -3.58 12.09 12.20
CA LEU A 110 -3.52 13.48 12.65
C LEU A 110 -4.80 14.25 12.33
N PHE A 111 -5.45 13.94 11.20
CA PHE A 111 -6.52 14.77 10.63
C PHE A 111 -7.83 14.02 10.36
N HIS A 112 -8.01 12.80 10.84
CA HIS A 112 -9.31 12.15 10.84
C HIS A 112 -10.28 12.80 11.83
N ASP A 113 -11.57 12.62 11.57
CA ASP A 113 -12.62 13.06 12.49
C ASP A 113 -12.51 12.27 13.79
N ARG A 114 -12.42 12.95 14.93
CA ARG A 114 -12.28 12.31 16.26
C ARG A 114 -13.57 12.29 17.06
N GLY A 115 -14.66 12.84 16.53
CA GLY A 115 -15.89 13.07 17.29
C GLY A 115 -15.77 14.19 18.32
N ASP A 116 -14.72 15.03 18.24
CA ASP A 116 -14.48 16.17 19.14
C ASP A 116 -15.16 17.48 18.68
N GLY A 117 -15.99 17.40 17.62
CA GLY A 117 -16.71 18.52 17.04
C GLY A 117 -15.88 19.42 16.12
N ARG A 118 -14.57 19.19 15.96
CA ARG A 118 -13.71 19.94 15.02
C ARG A 118 -13.78 19.41 13.59
N GLY A 119 -14.38 18.24 13.43
CA GLY A 119 -14.43 17.50 12.17
C GLY A 119 -13.05 16.94 11.78
N GLY A 120 -12.97 16.40 10.58
CA GLY A 120 -11.74 15.87 10.01
C GLY A 120 -11.84 15.66 8.52
N ILE A 121 -10.69 15.44 7.86
CA ILE A 121 -10.62 15.28 6.41
C ILE A 121 -11.26 13.98 5.93
N VAL A 122 -11.31 12.98 6.81
CA VAL A 122 -11.82 11.61 6.60
C VAL A 122 -12.45 11.12 7.90
N GLY A 123 -13.43 10.24 7.80
CA GLY A 123 -14.16 9.73 8.97
C GLY A 123 -15.27 10.68 9.41
N GLY A 124 -16.04 10.20 10.37
CA GLY A 124 -17.22 10.86 10.91
C GLY A 124 -18.11 9.82 11.58
N ASP A 125 -18.76 10.24 12.65
CA ASP A 125 -19.61 9.36 13.44
C ASP A 125 -20.91 9.01 12.71
N PHE A 126 -21.37 7.78 12.96
CA PHE A 126 -22.72 7.35 12.61
C PHE A 126 -23.71 8.03 13.55
N HIS A 127 -24.44 9.03 13.06
CA HIS A 127 -25.55 9.60 13.81
C HIS A 127 -26.81 8.76 13.57
N GLU A 128 -27.02 7.76 14.43
CA GLU A 128 -28.18 6.84 14.42
C GLU A 128 -29.54 7.59 14.49
N THR A 129 -29.52 8.85 14.91
CA THR A 129 -30.70 9.71 15.05
C THR A 129 -31.18 10.35 13.74
N LEU A 130 -30.41 10.26 12.64
CA LEU A 130 -30.80 10.84 11.35
C LEU A 130 -31.15 9.74 10.32
N PRO A 131 -32.26 9.88 9.57
CA PRO A 131 -32.62 8.93 8.51
C PRO A 131 -31.61 8.93 7.34
N TYR A 132 -30.74 9.94 7.26
CA TYR A 132 -29.64 10.04 6.31
C TYR A 132 -28.37 10.46 7.04
N GLY A 133 -27.25 9.80 6.74
CA GLY A 133 -25.94 10.13 7.31
C GLY A 133 -25.41 11.50 6.87
N PRO A 134 -24.29 11.97 7.47
CA PRO A 134 -23.75 13.32 7.25
C PRO A 134 -23.25 13.61 5.82
N GLY A 135 -23.36 12.64 4.91
CA GLY A 135 -22.81 12.71 3.56
C GLY A 135 -21.30 12.41 3.53
N ALA A 136 -20.83 11.84 2.43
CA ALA A 136 -19.42 11.48 2.28
C ALA A 136 -18.56 12.71 1.93
N LYS A 137 -17.44 12.86 2.63
CA LYS A 137 -16.41 13.87 2.32
C LYS A 137 -15.53 13.34 1.20
N VAL A 138 -14.85 14.25 0.50
CA VAL A 138 -13.85 13.87 -0.53
C VAL A 138 -12.76 12.96 0.04
N GLY A 139 -12.36 13.15 1.30
CA GLY A 139 -11.39 12.27 1.95
C GLY A 139 -11.91 10.86 2.25
N ASP A 140 -13.23 10.68 2.42
CA ASP A 140 -13.81 9.33 2.59
C ASP A 140 -13.70 8.52 1.29
N TYR A 141 -13.98 9.15 0.15
CA TYR A 141 -13.77 8.53 -1.15
C TYR A 141 -12.28 8.25 -1.42
N ALA A 142 -11.39 9.18 -1.07
CA ALA A 142 -9.95 8.96 -1.17
C ALA A 142 -9.51 7.78 -0.30
N PHE A 143 -10.01 7.68 0.93
CA PHE A 143 -9.73 6.55 1.82
C PHE A 143 -10.20 5.22 1.24
N LEU A 144 -11.42 5.15 0.71
CA LEU A 144 -11.94 3.94 0.07
C LEU A 144 -11.11 3.55 -1.16
N GLY A 145 -10.69 4.52 -1.96
CA GLY A 145 -9.78 4.27 -3.08
C GLY A 145 -8.42 3.74 -2.63
N CYS A 146 -7.81 4.31 -1.57
CA CYS A 146 -6.60 3.75 -0.96
C CYS A 146 -6.84 2.33 -0.46
N LEU A 147 -7.91 2.09 0.31
CA LEU A 147 -8.23 0.79 0.90
C LEU A 147 -8.38 -0.30 -0.18
N ALA A 148 -9.09 0.00 -1.26
CA ALA A 148 -9.27 -0.91 -2.38
C ALA A 148 -7.96 -1.12 -3.16
N ALA A 149 -7.29 -0.04 -3.58
CA ALA A 149 -6.08 -0.12 -4.37
C ALA A 149 -4.93 -0.80 -3.62
N TRP A 150 -4.66 -0.37 -2.38
CA TRP A 150 -3.65 -0.96 -1.53
C TRP A 150 -4.02 -2.40 -1.21
N GLY A 151 -5.21 -2.63 -0.65
CA GLY A 151 -5.57 -3.96 -0.17
C GLY A 151 -5.53 -5.02 -1.26
N VAL A 152 -6.09 -4.75 -2.45
CA VAL A 152 -6.04 -5.71 -3.56
C VAL A 152 -4.59 -5.93 -4.04
N THR A 153 -3.81 -4.85 -4.18
CA THR A 153 -2.39 -4.94 -4.60
C THR A 153 -1.58 -5.77 -3.60
N GLU A 154 -1.81 -5.56 -2.30
CA GLU A 154 -1.09 -6.26 -1.23
C GLU A 154 -1.49 -7.72 -1.11
N CYS A 155 -2.76 -8.06 -1.24
CA CYS A 155 -3.19 -9.46 -1.34
C CYS A 155 -2.48 -10.17 -2.49
N ILE A 156 -2.40 -9.55 -3.67
CA ILE A 156 -1.70 -10.16 -4.81
C ILE A 156 -0.20 -10.31 -4.50
N ARG A 157 0.43 -9.29 -3.89
CA ARG A 157 1.87 -9.27 -3.60
C ARG A 157 2.27 -10.29 -2.55
N TYR A 158 1.65 -10.27 -1.38
CA TYR A 158 1.95 -11.20 -0.30
C TYR A 158 1.57 -12.62 -0.66
N GLY A 159 0.44 -12.82 -1.36
CA GLY A 159 0.07 -14.14 -1.89
C GLY A 159 1.12 -14.69 -2.87
N PHE A 160 1.63 -13.84 -3.77
CA PHE A 160 2.71 -14.21 -4.68
C PHE A 160 3.99 -14.60 -3.91
N PHE A 161 4.37 -13.82 -2.89
CA PHE A 161 5.57 -14.11 -2.11
C PHE A 161 5.42 -15.38 -1.25
N ALA A 162 4.24 -15.61 -0.66
CA ALA A 162 3.95 -16.85 0.06
C ALA A 162 4.10 -18.07 -0.85
N LEU A 163 3.51 -18.04 -2.06
CA LEU A 163 3.63 -19.12 -3.05
C LEU A 163 5.07 -19.32 -3.53
N GLN A 164 5.81 -18.22 -3.73
CA GLN A 164 7.22 -18.27 -4.13
C GLN A 164 8.10 -18.93 -3.06
N VAL A 165 7.84 -18.64 -1.77
CA VAL A 165 8.54 -19.24 -0.63
C VAL A 165 8.07 -20.68 -0.40
N TRP A 166 6.80 -20.99 -0.63
CA TRP A 166 6.25 -22.35 -0.51
C TRP A 166 6.92 -23.35 -1.46
N GLY A 167 7.37 -22.90 -2.63
CA GLY A 167 8.25 -23.68 -3.51
C GLY A 167 7.54 -24.64 -4.47
N SER A 168 6.20 -24.64 -4.51
CA SER A 168 5.41 -25.34 -5.55
C SER A 168 5.37 -24.59 -6.89
N GLY A 169 6.06 -23.44 -6.98
CA GLY A 169 5.94 -22.52 -8.10
C GLY A 169 4.69 -21.62 -7.99
N VAL A 170 4.74 -20.47 -8.65
CA VAL A 170 3.62 -19.52 -8.68
C VAL A 170 2.79 -19.77 -9.95
N PRO A 171 1.47 -19.99 -9.84
CA PRO A 171 0.59 -20.18 -10.99
C PRO A 171 0.68 -19.03 -11.99
N SER A 172 0.52 -19.32 -13.29
CA SER A 172 0.63 -18.32 -14.35
C SER A 172 -0.40 -17.20 -14.23
N TRP A 173 -1.64 -17.52 -13.83
CA TRP A 173 -2.69 -16.53 -13.60
C TRP A 173 -2.36 -15.59 -12.43
N TRP A 174 -1.72 -16.08 -11.36
CA TRP A 174 -1.30 -15.23 -10.23
C TRP A 174 -0.17 -14.28 -10.63
N THR A 175 0.77 -14.78 -11.45
CA THR A 175 1.80 -13.94 -12.07
C THR A 175 1.15 -12.88 -12.96
N TRP A 176 0.15 -13.26 -13.77
CA TRP A 176 -0.57 -12.32 -14.62
C TRP A 176 -1.25 -11.22 -13.79
N LEU A 177 -1.93 -11.56 -12.69
CA LEU A 177 -2.53 -10.56 -11.79
C LEU A 177 -1.49 -9.55 -11.30
N ARG A 178 -0.34 -10.03 -10.80
CA ARG A 178 0.75 -9.17 -10.30
C ARG A 178 1.27 -8.17 -11.32
N TYR A 179 1.32 -8.55 -12.60
CA TYR A 179 1.91 -7.72 -13.66
C TYR A 179 0.86 -7.02 -14.55
N ASN A 180 -0.43 -7.07 -14.24
CA ASN A 180 -1.47 -6.38 -15.01
C ASN A 180 -2.38 -5.49 -14.16
N THR A 181 -2.64 -5.85 -12.91
CA THR A 181 -3.57 -5.09 -12.06
C THR A 181 -3.11 -3.66 -11.77
N PHE A 182 -1.80 -3.38 -11.84
CA PHE A 182 -1.25 -2.03 -11.66
C PHE A 182 -1.80 -1.01 -12.68
N TYR A 183 -2.27 -1.43 -13.87
CA TYR A 183 -2.87 -0.49 -14.84
C TYR A 183 -4.10 0.25 -14.27
N VAL A 184 -4.84 -0.39 -13.36
CA VAL A 184 -6.05 0.15 -12.75
C VAL A 184 -5.79 0.56 -11.31
N LEU A 185 -5.18 -0.32 -10.52
CA LEU A 185 -5.00 -0.09 -9.08
C LEU A 185 -3.99 1.02 -8.80
N TYR A 186 -2.98 1.21 -9.66
CA TYR A 186 -1.96 2.23 -9.41
C TYR A 186 -2.50 3.66 -9.56
N PRO A 187 -3.21 4.03 -10.66
CA PRO A 187 -3.84 5.34 -10.75
C PRO A 187 -4.83 5.62 -9.62
N ILE A 188 -5.64 4.64 -9.22
CA ILE A 188 -6.58 4.78 -8.10
C ILE A 188 -5.83 5.04 -6.80
N GLY A 189 -4.80 4.23 -6.50
CA GLY A 189 -4.00 4.38 -5.28
C GLY A 189 -3.32 5.74 -5.20
N ILE A 190 -2.56 6.13 -6.23
CA ILE A 190 -1.81 7.40 -6.23
C ILE A 190 -2.75 8.61 -6.16
N SER A 191 -3.84 8.61 -6.94
CA SER A 191 -4.80 9.74 -6.91
C SER A 191 -5.45 9.88 -5.53
N SER A 192 -5.88 8.78 -4.93
CA SER A 192 -6.41 8.76 -3.56
C SER A 192 -5.40 9.26 -2.52
N GLU A 193 -4.15 8.82 -2.60
CA GLU A 193 -3.08 9.27 -1.71
C GLU A 193 -2.83 10.77 -1.84
N CYS A 194 -2.71 11.28 -3.07
CA CYS A 194 -2.52 12.70 -3.34
C CYS A 194 -3.70 13.54 -2.85
N ILE A 195 -4.95 13.09 -3.06
CA ILE A 195 -6.14 13.77 -2.55
C ILE A 195 -6.10 13.83 -1.02
N MET A 196 -5.73 12.74 -0.35
CA MET A 196 -5.67 12.70 1.11
C MET A 196 -4.62 13.67 1.66
N VAL A 197 -3.41 13.67 1.10
CA VAL A 197 -2.34 14.62 1.49
C VAL A 197 -2.76 16.07 1.18
N TRP A 198 -3.38 16.32 0.02
CA TRP A 198 -3.85 17.64 -0.35
C TRP A 198 -4.92 18.18 0.60
N LYS A 199 -5.89 17.33 1.00
CA LYS A 199 -6.90 17.70 2.00
C LYS A 199 -6.30 17.95 3.38
N ALA A 200 -5.20 17.28 3.71
CA ALA A 200 -4.47 17.50 4.95
C ALA A 200 -3.70 18.83 4.99
N LEU A 201 -3.47 19.50 3.85
CA LEU A 201 -2.71 20.76 3.84
C LEU A 201 -3.39 21.84 4.67
N LYS A 202 -4.71 22.06 4.52
CA LYS A 202 -5.40 23.09 5.30
C LYS A 202 -5.27 22.88 6.82
N PRO A 203 -5.66 21.71 7.38
CA PRO A 203 -5.51 21.49 8.82
C PRO A 203 -4.03 21.41 9.26
N ALA A 204 -3.12 20.98 8.39
CA ALA A 204 -1.68 21.03 8.68
C ALA A 204 -1.15 22.47 8.84
N ALA A 205 -1.63 23.42 8.03
CA ALA A 205 -1.26 24.83 8.14
C ALA A 205 -1.73 25.45 9.46
N GLU A 206 -2.93 25.08 9.91
CA GLU A 206 -3.51 25.50 11.19
C GLU A 206 -2.79 24.86 12.38
N TRP A 207 -2.29 23.63 12.23
CA TRP A 207 -1.60 22.90 13.29
C TRP A 207 -0.11 23.27 13.43
N ASN A 208 0.64 23.24 12.33
CA ASN A 208 2.08 23.51 12.32
C ASN A 208 2.55 23.91 10.90
N PRO A 209 3.01 25.17 10.69
CA PRO A 209 3.49 25.64 9.39
C PRO A 209 4.65 24.82 8.79
N LEU A 210 5.53 24.24 9.63
CA LEU A 210 6.62 23.38 9.14
C LEU A 210 6.08 22.05 8.63
N TYR A 211 5.04 21.51 9.27
CA TYR A 211 4.40 20.27 8.83
C TYR A 211 3.67 20.47 7.51
N TRP A 212 3.05 21.64 7.31
CA TRP A 212 2.50 22.03 6.02
C TRP A 212 3.54 21.99 4.91
N TRP A 213 4.70 22.65 5.10
CA TRP A 213 5.78 22.65 4.11
C TRP A 213 6.30 21.24 3.82
N PHE A 214 6.42 20.41 4.85
CA PHE A 214 6.77 19.01 4.70
C PHE A 214 5.79 18.26 3.78
N LEU A 215 4.47 18.38 4.00
CA LEU A 215 3.46 17.75 3.15
C LEU A 215 3.47 18.30 1.71
N VAL A 216 3.73 19.60 1.52
CA VAL A 216 3.89 20.20 0.19
C VAL A 216 5.08 19.60 -0.55
N VAL A 217 6.24 19.50 0.10
CA VAL A 217 7.44 18.90 -0.51
C VAL A 217 7.18 17.43 -0.85
N VAL A 218 6.52 16.67 0.04
CA VAL A 218 6.11 15.30 -0.23
C VAL A 218 5.25 15.24 -1.49
N LEU A 219 4.21 16.07 -1.61
CA LEU A 219 3.32 16.07 -2.76
C LEU A 219 4.05 16.43 -4.07
N VAL A 220 4.92 17.44 -4.02
CA VAL A 220 5.72 17.90 -5.18
C VAL A 220 6.68 16.82 -5.67
N ILE A 221 7.31 16.06 -4.77
CA ILE A 221 8.21 14.95 -5.15
C ILE A 221 7.40 13.72 -5.59
N TYR A 222 6.30 13.45 -4.89
CA TYR A 222 5.56 12.20 -5.04
C TYR A 222 4.83 12.12 -6.38
N VAL A 223 4.24 13.22 -6.85
CA VAL A 223 3.49 13.24 -8.12
C VAL A 223 4.39 12.89 -9.32
N PRO A 224 5.54 13.54 -9.57
CA PRO A 224 6.47 13.14 -10.64
C PRO A 224 7.06 11.74 -10.42
N GLY A 225 7.43 11.42 -9.17
CA GLY A 225 7.97 10.10 -8.82
C GLY A 225 7.01 8.96 -9.16
N SER A 226 5.70 9.19 -8.98
CA SER A 226 4.66 8.21 -9.30
C SER A 226 4.59 7.88 -10.80
N TYR A 227 4.71 8.90 -11.66
CA TYR A 227 4.75 8.71 -13.11
C TYR A 227 5.96 7.88 -13.53
N ILE A 228 7.14 8.19 -12.99
CA ILE A 228 8.37 7.44 -13.29
C ILE A 228 8.21 5.98 -12.87
N LEU A 229 7.70 5.71 -11.67
CA LEU A 229 7.48 4.35 -11.18
C LEU A 229 6.47 3.58 -12.04
N TYR A 230 5.40 4.25 -12.49
CA TYR A 230 4.40 3.65 -13.38
C TYR A 230 5.01 3.18 -14.70
N THR A 231 5.81 4.03 -15.34
CA THR A 231 6.48 3.65 -16.61
C THR A 231 7.48 2.51 -16.41
N HIS A 232 8.18 2.48 -15.27
CA HIS A 232 9.05 1.36 -14.91
C HIS A 232 8.28 0.04 -14.75
N MET A 233 7.08 0.04 -14.14
CA MET A 233 6.27 -1.17 -14.01
C MET A 233 5.81 -1.72 -15.38
N ILE A 234 5.48 -0.83 -16.32
CA ILE A 234 5.17 -1.23 -17.71
C ILE A 234 6.38 -1.90 -18.36
N ALA A 235 7.59 -1.35 -18.17
CA ALA A 235 8.81 -1.95 -18.68
C ALA A 235 9.11 -3.32 -18.03
N GLN A 236 8.91 -3.44 -16.71
CA GLN A 236 9.06 -4.70 -15.97
C GLN A 236 8.09 -5.77 -16.47
N ARG A 237 6.82 -5.43 -16.65
CA ARG A 237 5.80 -6.32 -17.24
C ARG A 237 6.26 -6.88 -18.59
N ARG A 238 6.68 -6.01 -19.51
CA ARG A 238 7.14 -6.42 -20.85
C ARG A 238 8.30 -7.42 -20.76
N LYS A 239 9.25 -7.22 -19.84
CA LYS A 239 10.38 -8.13 -19.62
C LYS A 239 9.93 -9.50 -19.11
N VAL A 240 9.04 -9.54 -18.12
CA VAL A 240 8.58 -10.78 -17.50
C VAL A 240 7.74 -11.62 -18.45
N ILE A 241 6.78 -11.00 -19.15
CA ILE A 241 5.91 -11.69 -20.09
C ILE A 241 6.70 -12.23 -21.28
N LYS A 242 7.64 -11.44 -21.84
CA LYS A 242 8.51 -11.90 -22.93
C LYS A 242 9.40 -13.07 -22.53
N LYS A 243 9.85 -13.13 -21.27
CA LYS A 243 10.66 -14.25 -20.76
C LYS A 243 9.83 -15.54 -20.63
N LYS A 244 8.56 -15.44 -20.22
CA LYS A 244 7.66 -16.60 -20.12
C LYS A 244 7.29 -17.17 -21.49
N GLY A 245 6.91 -16.32 -22.45
CA GLY A 245 6.60 -16.79 -23.82
C GLY A 245 7.80 -17.31 -24.62
N ARG A 246 9.00 -17.38 -24.02
CA ARG A 246 10.19 -18.04 -24.58
C ARG A 246 10.52 -19.35 -23.86
N ALA A 247 9.88 -19.63 -22.74
CA ALA A 247 10.12 -20.79 -21.89
C ALA A 247 8.99 -21.84 -22.00
N GLU A 248 7.88 -21.46 -22.64
CA GLU A 248 6.80 -22.32 -23.14
C GLU A 248 7.09 -22.65 -24.61
#